data_AF-A0AAU5WMF1-F1
#
_entry.id   AF-A0AAU5WMF1-F1
#
_cell.length_a   1.000
_cell.length_b   1.000
_cell.length_c   1.000
_cell.angle_alpha   90.00
_cell.angle_beta   90.00
_cell.angle_gamma   90.00
#
_symmetry.space_group_name_H-M   'P 1'
#
loop_
_entity.id
_entity.type
_entity.pdbx_description
1 polymer ?
#
loop_
_entity_poly.entity_id
_entity_poly.type
_entity_poly.pdbx_seq_one_letter_code
_entity_poly.pdbx_strand_id
1 'polypeptide(L)'
;MIPGLSSAAHGQLHSFEHALGLPLGEVGGAYVRYRRSAFRVTCHDRNSWTPEPDYDWRQDLDNARTMLELAMRALSPKARRQFQAMIDPLDAAYESWTLNNPFAPPELPWWLRRIGSLE
;
A
#
# COMPACT_ATOMS: atom_id res chain seq x y z
N MET A 1 -13.75 6.88 -3.25
CA MET A 1 -14.57 5.72 -2.87
C MET A 1 -13.98 4.46 -3.51
N ILE A 2 -14.00 3.32 -2.82
CA ILE A 2 -13.38 2.05 -3.25
C ILE A 2 -14.52 1.09 -3.59
N PRO A 3 -14.74 0.75 -4.87
CA PRO A 3 -15.87 -0.09 -5.26
C PRO A 3 -15.83 -1.47 -4.61
N GLY A 4 -16.96 -1.94 -4.05
CA GLY A 4 -17.07 -3.27 -3.43
C GLY A 4 -16.85 -3.30 -1.92
N LEU A 5 -16.43 -2.20 -1.29
CA LEU A 5 -16.45 -2.08 0.16
C LEU A 5 -17.86 -1.78 0.69
N SER A 6 -18.17 -2.34 1.86
CA SER A 6 -19.42 -2.02 2.56
C SER A 6 -19.42 -0.56 3.05
N SER A 7 -20.61 0.03 3.20
CA SER A 7 -20.76 1.38 3.78
C SER A 7 -20.12 1.49 5.18
N ALA A 8 -20.22 0.43 5.99
CA ALA A 8 -19.56 0.37 7.30
C ALA A 8 -18.01 0.41 7.20
N ALA A 9 -17.43 -0.28 6.21
CA ALA A 9 -16.00 -0.19 5.95
C ALA A 9 -15.58 1.21 5.48
N HIS A 10 -16.40 1.85 4.64
CA HIS A 10 -16.18 3.25 4.26
C HIS A 10 -16.21 4.21 5.45
N GLY A 11 -17.15 4.04 6.38
CA GLY A 11 -17.20 4.82 7.62
C GLY A 11 -15.91 4.67 8.45
N GLN A 12 -15.40 3.46 8.61
CA GLN A 12 -14.15 3.21 9.34
C GLN A 12 -12.93 3.83 8.64
N LEU A 13 -12.87 3.79 7.30
CA LEU A 13 -11.81 4.46 6.55
C LEU A 13 -11.86 5.99 6.71
N HIS A 14 -13.06 6.59 6.70
CA HIS A 14 -13.19 8.03 6.96
C HIS A 14 -12.77 8.39 8.39
N SER A 15 -13.08 7.56 9.39
CA SER A 15 -12.60 7.76 10.76
C SER A 15 -11.07 7.69 10.85
N PHE A 16 -10.44 6.76 10.12
CA PHE A 16 -8.99 6.66 10.01
C PHE A 16 -8.38 7.91 9.35
N GLU A 17 -8.92 8.34 8.21
CA GLU A 17 -8.47 9.54 7.49
C GLU A 17 -8.56 10.78 8.39
N HIS A 18 -9.68 10.96 9.07
CA HIS A 18 -9.89 12.06 10.01
C HIS A 18 -8.91 12.01 11.20
N ALA A 19 -8.65 10.82 11.76
CA ALA A 19 -7.72 10.67 12.89
C ALA A 19 -6.28 11.06 12.54
N LEU A 20 -5.89 10.96 11.26
CA LEU A 20 -4.58 11.34 10.75
C LEU A 20 -4.56 12.74 10.09
N GLY A 21 -5.67 13.48 10.11
CA GLY A 21 -5.77 14.79 9.46
C GLY A 21 -5.68 14.73 7.93
N LEU A 22 -5.96 13.57 7.33
CA LEU A 22 -5.91 13.35 5.89
C LEU A 22 -7.18 13.87 5.21
N PRO A 23 -7.09 14.31 3.94
CA PRO A 23 -8.27 14.58 3.13
C PRO A 23 -9.17 13.33 3.00
N LEU A 24 -10.49 13.55 2.98
CA LEU A 24 -11.45 12.47 2.77
C LEU A 24 -11.21 11.78 1.42
N GLY A 25 -11.13 10.46 1.44
CA GLY A 25 -10.90 9.64 0.26
C GLY A 25 -9.43 9.45 -0.10
N GLU A 26 -8.48 9.94 0.70
CA GLU A 26 -7.04 9.72 0.48
C GLU A 26 -6.68 8.23 0.44
N VAL A 27 -7.30 7.39 1.28
CA VAL A 27 -7.10 5.93 1.23
C VAL A 27 -7.63 5.36 -0.09
N GLY A 28 -8.73 5.90 -0.59
CA GLY A 28 -9.25 5.56 -1.92
C GLY A 28 -8.30 5.97 -3.04
N GLY A 29 -7.69 7.15 -2.94
CA GLY A 29 -6.64 7.62 -3.83
C GLY A 29 -5.42 6.71 -3.81
N ALA A 30 -4.96 6.32 -2.62
CA ALA A 30 -3.88 5.36 -2.44
C ALA A 30 -4.19 4.01 -3.09
N TYR A 31 -5.42 3.49 -2.94
CA TYR A 31 -5.85 2.26 -3.60
C TYR A 31 -5.76 2.38 -5.14
N VAL A 32 -6.21 3.49 -5.72
CA VAL A 32 -6.13 3.73 -7.17
C VAL A 32 -4.67 3.86 -7.64
N ARG A 33 -3.83 4.58 -6.91
CA ARG A 33 -2.38 4.69 -7.19
C ARG A 33 -1.72 3.32 -7.15
N TYR A 34 -1.97 2.55 -6.09
CA TYR A 34 -1.40 1.21 -5.93
C TYR A 34 -1.87 0.25 -7.02
N ARG A 35 -3.17 0.24 -7.35
CA ARG A 35 -3.69 -0.55 -8.48
C ARG A 35 -3.01 -0.19 -9.80
N ARG A 36 -2.77 1.09 -10.07
CA ARG A 36 -2.05 1.51 -11.29
C ARG A 36 -0.62 1.00 -11.29
N SER A 37 0.09 1.09 -10.17
CA SER A 37 1.45 0.57 -10.02
C SER A 37 1.50 -0.95 -10.13
N ALA A 38 0.56 -1.67 -9.52
CA ALA A 38 0.51 -3.13 -9.54
C ALA A 38 0.42 -3.73 -10.95
N PHE A 39 -0.16 -3.00 -11.92
CA PHE A 39 -0.34 -3.46 -13.30
C PHE A 39 0.50 -2.71 -14.35
N ARG A 40 1.35 -1.75 -13.95
CA ARG A 40 2.25 -1.06 -14.89
C ARG A 40 3.67 -1.61 -14.76
N VAL A 41 4.19 -2.14 -15.87
CA VAL A 41 5.60 -2.58 -16.03
C VAL A 41 6.58 -1.41 -16.09
N THR A 42 6.09 -0.16 -16.11
CA THR A 42 6.97 1.02 -16.07
C THR A 42 7.43 1.28 -14.64
N CYS A 43 8.59 0.77 -14.26
CA CYS A 43 9.28 1.24 -13.05
C CYS A 43 9.72 2.69 -13.28
N HIS A 44 9.15 3.63 -12.55
CA HIS A 44 9.97 4.79 -12.21
C HIS A 44 11.05 4.26 -11.28
N ASP A 45 12.29 4.49 -11.69
CA ASP A 45 13.56 4.22 -11.04
C ASP A 45 13.46 4.13 -9.50
N ARG A 46 13.16 2.92 -9.01
CA ARG A 46 13.32 2.56 -7.59
C ARG A 46 14.66 1.87 -7.36
N ASN A 47 15.52 1.81 -8.38
CA ASN A 47 16.82 1.15 -8.30
C ASN A 47 17.80 1.94 -7.42
N SER A 48 17.48 3.19 -7.07
CA SER A 48 18.23 4.04 -6.15
C SER A 48 17.63 4.16 -4.75
N TRP A 49 16.49 3.50 -4.45
CA TRP A 49 15.88 3.62 -3.11
C TRP A 49 16.61 2.74 -2.10
N THR A 50 17.47 3.37 -1.31
CA THR A 50 18.07 2.81 -0.10
C THR A 50 17.50 3.55 1.11
N PRO A 51 16.71 2.89 1.98
CA PRO A 51 16.20 3.54 3.18
C PRO A 51 17.34 3.92 4.12
N GLU A 52 17.27 5.12 4.68
CA GLU A 52 18.19 5.55 5.75
C GLU A 52 18.01 4.66 7.00
N PRO A 53 19.04 4.50 7.85
CA PRO A 53 18.98 3.60 9.01
C PRO A 53 17.84 3.87 10.00
N ASP A 54 17.30 5.09 10.03
CA ASP A 54 16.20 5.55 10.86
C ASP A 54 14.86 5.68 10.11
N TYR A 55 14.79 5.18 8.87
CA TYR A 55 13.57 5.22 8.07
C TYR A 55 12.45 4.37 8.68
N ASP A 56 11.48 5.02 9.30
CA ASP A 56 10.23 4.38 9.72
C ASP A 56 9.19 4.44 8.59
N TRP A 57 9.11 3.35 7.84
CA TRP A 57 8.14 3.22 6.75
C TRP A 57 6.69 3.48 7.18
N ARG A 58 6.35 3.34 8.47
CA ARG A 58 4.99 3.62 8.98
C ARG A 58 4.62 5.10 8.92
N GLN A 59 5.59 5.98 8.72
CA GLN A 59 5.39 7.42 8.59
C GLN A 59 5.32 7.87 7.12
N ASP A 60 5.68 6.99 6.18
CA ASP A 60 5.63 7.26 4.74
C ASP A 60 4.21 7.10 4.19
N LEU A 61 3.36 8.08 4.48
CA LEU A 61 1.98 8.15 4.01
C LEU A 61 1.88 8.43 2.49
N ASP A 62 2.95 8.91 1.87
CA ASP A 62 3.02 9.13 0.42
C ASP A 62 3.12 7.80 -0.34
N ASN A 63 3.71 6.77 0.28
CA ASN A 63 3.71 5.42 -0.26
C ASN A 63 2.30 4.80 -0.19
N ALA A 64 1.74 4.56 -1.38
CA ALA A 64 0.40 4.02 -1.52
C ALA A 64 0.19 2.69 -0.77
N ARG A 65 1.15 1.75 -0.80
CA ARG A 65 0.98 0.46 -0.11
C ARG A 65 1.13 0.58 1.41
N THR A 66 1.97 1.50 1.88
CA THR A 66 2.04 1.85 3.31
C THR A 66 0.70 2.41 3.80
N MET A 67 0.10 3.38 3.09
CA MET A 67 -1.20 3.94 3.45
C MET A 67 -2.27 2.84 3.58
N LEU A 68 -2.31 1.89 2.63
CA LEU A 68 -3.24 0.77 2.66
C LEU A 68 -3.00 -0.17 3.85
N GLU A 69 -1.73 -0.44 4.19
CA GLU A 69 -1.35 -1.24 5.35
C GLU A 69 -1.83 -0.62 6.66
N LEU A 70 -1.58 0.68 6.84
CA LEU A 70 -1.98 1.41 8.04
C LEU A 70 -3.50 1.49 8.16
N ALA A 71 -4.19 1.75 7.05
CA ALA A 71 -5.64 1.73 7.00
C ALA A 71 -6.19 0.35 7.42
N MET A 72 -5.64 -0.76 6.89
CA MET A 72 -6.04 -2.13 7.27
C MET A 72 -5.90 -2.40 8.77
N ARG A 73 -4.84 -1.88 9.41
CA ARG A 73 -4.61 -2.04 10.85
C ARG A 73 -5.66 -1.33 11.69
N ALA A 74 -6.15 -0.18 11.24
CA ALA A 74 -7.21 0.58 11.89
C ALA A 74 -8.62 -0.01 11.72
N LEU A 75 -8.83 -0.89 10.72
CA LEU A 75 -10.12 -1.50 10.46
C LEU A 75 -10.46 -2.62 11.46
N SER A 76 -11.76 -2.77 11.73
CA SER A 76 -12.33 -3.96 12.39
C SER A 76 -12.01 -5.23 11.61
N PRO A 77 -11.98 -6.43 12.23
CA PRO A 77 -11.63 -7.67 11.53
C PRO A 77 -12.47 -7.97 10.29
N LYS A 78 -13.78 -7.65 10.32
CA LYS A 78 -14.68 -7.84 9.18
C LYS A 78 -14.36 -6.89 8.03
N ALA A 79 -14.20 -5.59 8.31
CA ALA A 79 -13.86 -4.60 7.29
C ALA A 79 -12.45 -4.84 6.73
N ARG A 80 -11.50 -5.22 7.60
CA ARG A 80 -10.15 -5.63 7.20
C ARG A 80 -10.17 -6.78 6.22
N ARG A 81 -10.96 -7.84 6.46
CA ARG A 81 -11.07 -8.96 5.51
C ARG A 81 -11.61 -8.53 4.15
N GLN A 82 -12.63 -7.66 4.13
CA GLN A 82 -13.15 -7.12 2.87
C GLN A 82 -12.08 -6.33 2.13
N PHE A 83 -11.34 -5.49 2.84
CA PHE A 83 -10.32 -4.64 2.25
C PHE A 83 -9.08 -5.44 1.80
N GLN A 84 -8.65 -6.41 2.60
CA GLN A 84 -7.58 -7.34 2.26
C GLN A 84 -7.90 -8.12 0.98
N ALA A 85 -9.13 -8.63 0.83
CA ALA A 85 -9.54 -9.35 -0.39
C ALA A 85 -9.45 -8.49 -1.66
N MET A 86 -9.46 -7.17 -1.54
CA MET A 86 -9.23 -6.25 -2.66
C MET A 86 -7.75 -5.96 -2.91
N ILE A 87 -6.92 -6.03 -1.87
CA ILE A 87 -5.48 -5.76 -1.92
C ILE A 87 -4.72 -7.01 -2.39
N ASP A 88 -5.13 -8.22 -1.99
CA ASP A 88 -4.42 -9.47 -2.30
C ASP A 88 -4.14 -9.65 -3.80
N PRO A 89 -5.09 -9.42 -4.73
CA PRO A 89 -4.80 -9.52 -6.16
C PRO A 89 -3.81 -8.47 -6.66
N LEU A 90 -3.76 -7.29 -6.02
CA LEU A 90 -2.82 -6.22 -6.37
C LEU A 90 -1.42 -6.54 -5.85
N ASP A 91 -1.33 -7.05 -4.62
CA ASP A 91 -0.09 -7.53 -4.01
C ASP A 91 0.52 -8.65 -4.89
N ALA A 92 -0.30 -9.62 -5.30
CA ALA A 92 0.13 -10.71 -6.19
C ALA A 92 0.58 -10.21 -7.57
N ALA A 93 -0.17 -9.27 -8.17
CA ALA A 93 0.23 -8.68 -9.45
C ALA A 93 1.56 -7.94 -9.31
N TYR A 94 1.71 -7.09 -8.31
CA TYR A 94 2.94 -6.35 -8.04
C TYR A 94 4.14 -7.29 -7.81
N GLU A 95 3.94 -8.36 -7.04
CA GLU A 95 4.96 -9.38 -6.80
C GLU A 95 5.35 -10.14 -8.07
N SER A 96 4.42 -10.39 -8.99
CA SER A 96 4.69 -11.19 -10.20
C SER A 96 5.67 -10.53 -11.19
N TRP A 97 5.77 -9.20 -11.19
CA TRP A 97 6.62 -8.47 -12.14
C TRP A 97 7.82 -7.77 -11.49
N THR A 98 7.84 -7.63 -10.15
CA THR A 98 8.94 -6.98 -9.42
C THR A 98 9.94 -7.99 -8.85
N LEU A 99 11.21 -7.59 -8.77
CA LEU A 99 12.27 -8.40 -8.18
C LEU A 99 12.42 -8.10 -6.69
N ASN A 100 12.81 -9.10 -5.91
CA ASN A 100 13.22 -8.90 -4.52
C ASN A 100 14.61 -8.22 -4.48
N ASN A 101 14.75 -7.16 -3.69
CA ASN A 101 16.03 -6.50 -3.45
C ASN A 101 16.79 -7.24 -2.33
N PRO A 102 17.90 -7.94 -2.63
CA PRO A 102 18.64 -8.68 -1.61
C PRO A 102 19.39 -7.79 -0.62
N PHE A 103 19.54 -6.49 -0.93
CA PHE A 103 20.23 -5.53 -0.07
C PHE A 103 19.26 -4.72 0.80
N ALA A 104 17.95 -4.91 0.63
CA ALA A 104 16.97 -4.23 1.48
C ALA A 104 16.96 -4.85 2.90
N PRO A 105 16.90 -4.02 3.96
CA PRO A 105 16.82 -4.52 5.32
C PRO A 105 15.67 -5.52 5.55
N PRO A 106 15.90 -6.65 6.24
CA PRO A 106 14.93 -7.74 6.38
C PRO A 106 13.70 -7.34 7.22
N GLU A 107 13.78 -6.32 8.05
CA GLU A 107 12.69 -5.78 8.86
C GLU A 107 11.66 -4.98 8.06
N LEU A 108 12.01 -4.55 6.84
CA LEU A 108 11.09 -3.83 5.99
C LEU A 108 9.96 -4.73 5.50
N PRO A 109 8.74 -4.19 5.31
CA PRO A 109 7.69 -4.88 4.60
C PRO A 109 8.13 -5.34 3.22
N TRP A 110 7.61 -6.48 2.77
CA TRP A 110 8.03 -7.11 1.52
C TRP A 110 7.91 -6.17 0.30
N TRP A 111 6.91 -5.28 0.25
CA TRP A 111 6.69 -4.35 -0.86
C TRP A 111 7.70 -3.20 -0.92
N LEU A 112 8.42 -2.94 0.17
CA LEU A 112 9.57 -2.02 0.21
C LEU A 112 10.88 -2.72 -0.16
N ARG A 113 10.92 -4.04 -0.09
CA ARG A 113 12.05 -4.86 -0.54
C ARG A 113 11.94 -5.21 -2.02
N ARG A 114 11.26 -4.40 -2.85
CA ARG A 114 11.09 -4.66 -4.29
C ARG A 114 11.82 -3.62 -5.14
N ILE A 115 12.45 -4.08 -6.22
CA ILE A 115 13.17 -3.28 -7.21
C ILE A 115 12.74 -3.64 -8.63
N GLY A 116 12.72 -2.62 -9.50
CA GLY A 116 12.54 -2.76 -10.96
C GLY A 116 11.36 -3.60 -11.45
N SER A 117 11.30 -3.78 -12.76
CA SER A 117 10.55 -4.85 -13.44
C SER A 117 11.53 -5.87 -14.01
N LEU A 118 11.11 -7.13 -14.11
CA LEU A 118 11.67 -8.06 -15.08
C LEU A 118 11.42 -7.48 -16.49
N GLU A 119 12.48 -7.08 -17.21
CA GLU A 119 12.39 -6.68 -18.62
C GLU A 119 11.95 -7.85 -19.52
#